data_AF-A0A4S0J6F0-F1
#
_entry.id   AF-A0A4S0J6F0-F1
#
_cell.length_a   1.000
_cell.length_b   1.000
_cell.length_c   1.000
_cell.angle_alpha   90.00
_cell.angle_beta   90.00
_cell.angle_gamma   90.00
#
_symmetry.space_group_name_H-M   'P 1'
#
loop_
_entity.id
_entity.type
_entity.pdbx_description
1 polymer ?
#
loop_
_entity_poly.entity_id
_entity_poly.type
_entity_poly.pdbx_seq_one_letter_code
_entity_poly.pdbx_strand_id
1 'polypeptide(L)' 'PKGTHHYQEFIKPAELARWLREADLQLVDVSGMAYEPWRNHARLSSRTDINYLAYAVKPA' A
#
# COMPACT_ATOMS: atom_id res chain seq x y z
N PRO A 1 9.90 -13.93 -11.48
CA PRO A 1 11.33 -14.35 -11.61
C PRO A 1 12.02 -14.39 -10.24
N LYS A 2 12.81 -15.43 -9.93
CA LYS A 2 13.71 -15.41 -8.77
C LYS A 2 14.67 -14.23 -8.94
N GLY A 3 14.59 -13.22 -8.08
CA GLY A 3 15.52 -12.07 -8.07
C GLY A 3 14.93 -10.69 -8.42
N THR A 4 13.66 -10.55 -8.79
CA THR A 4 13.08 -9.22 -9.12
C THR A 4 12.18 -8.63 -8.02
N HIS A 5 12.12 -9.27 -6.86
CA HIS A 5 11.41 -8.74 -5.68
C HIS A 5 12.47 -8.46 -4.62
N HIS A 6 13.11 -7.30 -4.71
CA HIS A 6 13.94 -6.80 -3.63
C HIS A 6 12.99 -6.37 -2.50
N TYR A 7 12.63 -7.32 -1.62
CA TYR A 7 11.80 -7.03 -0.45
C TYR A 7 12.37 -5.91 0.43
N GLN A 8 13.67 -5.65 0.33
CA GLN A 8 14.36 -4.54 0.99
C GLN A 8 13.96 -3.16 0.44
N GLU A 9 13.52 -3.08 -0.82
CA GLU A 9 13.01 -1.85 -1.45
C GLU A 9 11.51 -1.65 -1.18
N PHE A 10 10.85 -2.61 -0.51
CA PHE A 10 9.46 -2.48 -0.14
C PHE A 10 9.32 -1.48 1.03
N ILE A 11 8.84 -0.29 0.70
CA ILE A 11 8.45 0.72 1.68
C ILE A 11 7.33 0.14 2.52
N LYS A 12 7.51 0.01 3.83
CA LYS A 12 6.46 -0.47 4.72
C LYS A 12 5.37 0.59 4.86
N PRO A 13 4.10 0.22 5.06
CA PRO A 13 3.03 1.17 5.32
C PRO A 13 3.34 2.17 6.45
N ALA A 14 4.03 1.73 7.50
CA ALA A 14 4.45 2.59 8.60
C ALA A 14 5.49 3.66 8.18
N GLU A 15 6.38 3.33 7.24
CA GLU A 15 7.37 4.27 6.71
C GLU A 15 6.70 5.32 5.84
N LEU A 16 5.80 4.88 4.94
CA LEU A 16 4.99 5.79 4.14
C LEU A 16 4.14 6.71 5.02
N ALA A 17 3.48 6.18 6.05
CA ALA A 17 2.69 6.96 6.99
C ALA A 17 3.51 8.01 7.75
N ARG A 18 4.80 7.75 7.98
CA ARG A 18 5.71 8.74 8.56
C ARG A 18 6.01 9.85 7.56
N TRP A 19 6.38 9.52 6.32
CA TRP A 19 6.67 10.52 5.29
C TRP A 19 5.47 11.39 4.94
N LEU A 20 4.27 10.81 4.89
CA LEU A 20 3.03 11.56 4.67
C LEU A 20 2.81 12.61 5.77
N ARG A 21 3.01 12.25 7.05
CA ARG A 21 2.91 13.19 8.17
C ARG A 21 3.97 14.29 8.09
N GLU A 22 5.20 13.95 7.70
CA GLU A 22 6.28 14.93 7.50
C GLU A 22 5.99 15.90 6.34
N ALA A 23 5.15 15.49 5.39
CA ALA A 23 4.72 16.30 4.24
C ALA A 23 3.37 17.03 4.46
N ASP A 24 2.89 17.12 5.71
CA ASP A 24 1.58 17.69 6.06
C ASP A 24 0.39 17.01 5.34
N LEU A 25 0.50 15.71 5.06
CA LEU A 25 -0.58 14.89 4.52
C LEU A 25 -1.15 13.97 5.61
N GLN A 26 -2.47 13.89 5.65
CA GLN A 26 -3.19 12.96 6.52
C GLN A 26 -3.46 11.66 5.75
N LEU A 27 -2.90 10.55 6.20
CA LEU A 27 -3.22 9.22 5.69
C LEU A 27 -4.64 8.83 6.13
N VAL A 28 -5.50 8.53 5.15
CA VAL A 28 -6.92 8.22 5.37
C VAL A 28 -7.19 6.72 5.31
N ASP A 29 -6.61 6.03 4.33
CA ASP A 29 -6.77 4.59 4.18
C ASP A 29 -5.50 3.93 3.63
N VAL A 30 -5.26 2.70 4.06
CA VAL A 30 -4.28 1.79 3.46
C VAL A 30 -4.93 0.43 3.29
N SER A 31 -5.11 0.04 2.04
CA SER A 31 -5.76 -1.21 1.67
C SER A 31 -4.84 -2.04 0.80
N GLY A 32 -4.75 -3.34 1.08
CA GLY A 32 -4.14 -4.30 0.18
C GLY A 32 -5.01 -4.58 -1.04
N MET A 33 -4.42 -5.20 -2.04
CA MET A 33 -5.12 -5.70 -3.23
C MET A 33 -4.91 -7.20 -3.37
N ALA A 34 -6.01 -7.92 -3.53
CA ALA A 34 -6.03 -9.36 -3.78
C ALA A 34 -6.60 -9.63 -5.17
N TYR A 35 -5.91 -10.46 -5.94
CA TYR A 35 -6.41 -10.94 -7.23
C TYR A 35 -7.18 -12.26 -7.02
N GLU A 36 -8.33 -12.37 -7.67
CA GLU A 36 -9.20 -13.55 -7.70
C GLU A 36 -9.11 -14.20 -9.10
N PRO A 37 -8.23 -15.19 -9.31
CA PRO A 37 -7.97 -15.76 -10.64
C PRO A 37 -9.20 -16.35 -11.31
N TRP A 38 -10.10 -16.95 -10.54
CA TRP A 38 -11.33 -17.58 -11.03
C TRP A 38 -12.36 -16.58 -11.57
N ARG A 39 -12.29 -15.31 -11.15
CA ARG A 39 -13.14 -14.21 -11.63
C ARG A 39 -12.42 -13.26 -12.56
N ASN A 40 -11.11 -13.45 -12.75
CA ASN A 40 -10.24 -12.50 -13.42
C ASN A 40 -10.45 -11.06 -12.90
N HIS A 41 -10.54 -10.91 -11.58
CA HIS A 41 -10.89 -9.64 -10.94
C HIS A 41 -9.94 -9.34 -9.78
N ALA A 42 -9.69 -8.05 -9.54
CA ALA A 42 -8.91 -7.59 -8.39
C ALA A 42 -9.84 -6.89 -7.40
N ARG A 43 -9.67 -7.17 -6.11
CA ARG A 43 -10.45 -6.53 -5.04
C ARG A 43 -9.54 -5.94 -3.98
N LEU A 44 -10.06 -4.95 -3.26
CA LEU A 44 -9.43 -4.45 -2.05
C LEU A 44 -9.49 -5.51 -0.94
N SER A 45 -8.50 -5.47 -0.06
CA SER A 45 -8.26 -6.43 1.00
C SER A 45 -7.64 -5.71 2.20
N SER A 46 -7.87 -6.22 3.40
CA SER A 46 -7.21 -5.70 4.62
C SER A 46 -5.75 -6.17 4.77
N ARG A 47 -5.28 -7.08 3.91
CA ARG A 47 -3.90 -7.61 3.95
C ARG A 47 -2.92 -6.72 3.21
N THR A 48 -2.12 -5.94 3.93
CA THR A 48 -1.16 -4.97 3.37
C THR A 48 0.28 -5.50 3.30
N ASP A 49 0.48 -6.76 3.66
CA ASP A 49 1.79 -7.38 3.94
C ASP A 49 2.60 -7.64 2.65
N ILE A 50 1.92 -7.71 1.50
CA ILE A 50 2.50 -8.08 0.20
C ILE A 50 2.41 -6.91 -0.79
N ASN A 51 1.30 -6.19 -0.80
CA ASN A 51 1.07 -5.00 -1.59
C ASN A 51 0.05 -4.12 -0.86
N TYR A 52 0.05 -2.81 -1.14
CA TYR A 52 -0.93 -1.89 -0.61
C TYR A 52 -1.11 -0.67 -1.52
N LEU A 53 -2.28 -0.05 -1.40
CA LEU A 53 -2.67 1.23 -1.94
C LEU A 53 -2.91 2.17 -0.75
N ALA A 54 -2.30 3.35 -0.78
CA ALA A 54 -2.46 4.36 0.26
C ALA A 54 -3.21 5.57 -0.30
N TYR A 55 -4.18 6.07 0.45
CA TYR A 55 -4.89 7.30 0.17
C TYR A 55 -4.61 8.32 1.27
N ALA A 56 -4.15 9.50 0.86
CA ALA A 56 -3.84 10.60 1.76
C ALA A 56 -4.42 11.91 1.23
N VAL A 57 -4.77 12.81 2.15
CA VAL A 57 -5.32 14.12 1.84
C VAL A 57 -4.46 15.20 2.46
N LYS A 58 -4.34 16.34 1.78
CA LYS A 58 -3.80 17.55 2.40
C LYS A 58 -4.94 18.26 3.13
N PRO A 59 -4.86 18.45 4.46
CA PRO A 59 -5.82 19.27 5.17
C PRO A 59 -5.77 20.73 4.67
N ALA A 60 -6.93 21.40 4.68
CA ALA A 60 -7.09 22.78 4.22
C ALA A 60 -6.44 23.79 5.18
#